data_AF-A0A9Q7VTA9-F1
#
_entry.id   AF-A0A9Q7VTA9-F1
#
_cell.length_a   1.000
_cell.length_b   1.000
_cell.length_c   1.000
_cell.angle_alpha   90.00
_cell.angle_beta   90.00
_cell.angle_gamma   90.00
#
_symmetry.space_group_name_H-M   'P 1'
#
loop_
_entity.id
_entity.type
_entity.pdbx_description
1 polymer ?
#
loop_
_entity_poly.entity_id
_entity_poly.type
_entity_poly.pdbx_seq_one_letter_code
_entity_poly.pdbx_strand_id
1 'polypeptide(L)'
;MHRMALCLALALSLGGCIDYKWGHDWKADSLGGWQDASTGNYDQGTSFKLACGAEPLYVKVTSASSHHLMSLLFIPLVPAGTGDDNHLAIQASHPSLATCTSAAQNPLLIKLDNRVIGTIGYASSSKAGSCQLRLDARELQGERVSIEVNQAVLPCAVAPMTLKKDSFFCLRATKFGGSTPCGR
;
A
#
# COMPACT_ATOMS: atom_id res chain seq x y z
N MET A 1 -52.34 10.87 -12.52
CA MET A 1 -51.53 9.68 -12.16
C MET A 1 -50.05 9.80 -12.56
N HIS A 2 -49.69 10.40 -13.70
CA HIS A 2 -48.27 10.57 -14.09
C HIS A 2 -47.41 11.45 -13.16
N ARG A 3 -47.99 12.46 -12.49
CA ARG A 3 -47.23 13.34 -11.57
C ARG A 3 -46.77 12.65 -10.27
N MET A 4 -47.56 11.71 -9.72
CA MET A 4 -47.16 10.92 -8.54
C MET A 4 -46.13 9.84 -8.88
N ALA A 5 -46.22 9.22 -10.06
CA ALA A 5 -45.23 8.24 -10.52
C ALA A 5 -43.85 8.88 -10.78
N LEU A 6 -43.82 10.13 -11.29
CA LEU A 6 -42.58 10.88 -11.46
C LEU A 6 -41.93 11.25 -10.11
N CYS A 7 -42.73 11.69 -9.14
CA CYS A 7 -42.24 12.01 -7.79
C CYS A 7 -41.76 10.77 -7.02
N LEU A 8 -42.40 9.61 -7.21
CA LEU A 8 -41.93 8.34 -6.62
C LEU A 8 -40.63 7.85 -7.25
N ALA A 9 -40.47 7.96 -8.57
CA ALA A 9 -39.24 7.59 -9.28
C ALA A 9 -38.06 8.54 -8.98
N LEU A 10 -38.34 9.85 -8.79
CA LEU A 10 -37.36 10.79 -8.26
C LEU A 10 -37.00 10.43 -6.81
N ALA A 11 -37.95 10.17 -5.92
CA ALA A 11 -37.64 9.77 -4.54
C ALA A 11 -36.85 8.45 -4.43
N LEU A 12 -37.12 7.48 -5.31
CA LEU A 12 -36.40 6.19 -5.38
C LEU A 12 -35.00 6.29 -6.01
N SER A 13 -34.71 7.33 -6.79
CA SER A 13 -33.34 7.65 -7.25
C SER A 13 -32.58 8.56 -6.29
N LEU A 14 -33.24 9.11 -5.27
CA LEU A 14 -32.71 10.02 -4.25
C LEU A 14 -32.29 9.34 -2.91
N GLY A 15 -32.43 8.03 -2.77
CA GLY A 15 -32.18 7.28 -1.52
C GLY A 15 -30.74 6.82 -1.24
N GLY A 16 -29.72 7.47 -1.85
CA GLY A 16 -28.29 7.32 -1.53
C GLY A 16 -27.56 6.21 -2.29
N CYS A 17 -26.55 6.56 -3.08
CA CYS A 17 -25.55 5.58 -3.52
C CYS A 17 -24.83 5.02 -2.30
N ILE A 18 -24.59 3.71 -2.25
CA ILE A 18 -23.75 3.11 -1.19
C ILE A 18 -22.33 3.08 -1.73
N ASP A 19 -21.49 3.93 -1.17
CA ASP A 19 -20.04 3.87 -1.41
C ASP A 19 -19.46 2.87 -0.40
N TYR A 20 -18.75 1.85 -0.87
CA TYR A 20 -18.08 0.92 0.03
C TYR A 20 -16.63 0.75 -0.41
N LYS A 21 -15.71 0.91 0.54
CA LYS A 21 -14.28 0.72 0.33
C LYS A 21 -13.86 -0.51 1.10
N TRP A 22 -13.34 -1.51 0.41
CA TRP A 22 -12.79 -2.71 1.04
C TRP A 22 -11.43 -2.96 0.44
N GLY A 23 -10.52 -3.49 1.24
CA GLY A 23 -9.13 -3.63 0.85
C GLY A 23 -8.26 -4.13 1.97
N HIS A 24 -6.96 -4.02 1.75
CA HIS A 24 -5.97 -4.28 2.77
C HIS A 24 -4.77 -3.37 2.56
N ASP A 25 -4.00 -3.19 3.62
CA ASP A 25 -2.73 -2.50 3.58
C ASP A 25 -1.70 -3.23 4.42
N TRP A 26 -0.46 -2.78 4.34
CA TRP A 26 0.65 -3.34 5.10
C TRP A 26 1.00 -2.41 6.27
N LYS A 27 0.75 -2.86 7.49
CA LYS A 27 1.04 -2.11 8.73
C LYS A 27 2.20 -2.72 9.49
N ALA A 28 2.96 -1.90 10.19
CA ALA A 28 3.99 -2.38 11.11
C ALA A 28 3.39 -3.28 12.19
N ASP A 29 3.89 -4.50 12.28
CA ASP A 29 3.53 -5.49 13.32
C ASP A 29 4.65 -5.66 14.34
N SER A 30 5.90 -5.66 13.86
CA SER A 30 7.10 -5.64 14.70
C SER A 30 8.18 -4.82 14.00
N LEU A 31 8.83 -3.94 14.76
CA LEU A 31 9.82 -3.03 14.19
C LEU A 31 11.26 -3.53 14.31
N GLY A 32 11.58 -4.52 15.15
CA GLY A 32 12.91 -5.15 15.16
C GLY A 32 14.12 -4.22 15.38
N GLY A 33 13.94 -2.98 15.87
CA GLY A 33 15.01 -1.97 15.99
C GLY A 33 14.91 -0.82 14.97
N TRP A 34 13.99 -0.93 14.01
CA TRP A 34 13.55 0.17 13.17
C TRP A 34 12.68 1.15 13.97
N GLN A 35 12.64 2.40 13.54
CA GLN A 35 11.78 3.43 14.11
C GLN A 35 10.78 3.89 13.05
N ASP A 36 9.54 4.15 13.46
CA ASP A 36 8.56 4.78 12.59
C ASP A 36 9.02 6.22 12.25
N ALA A 37 8.98 6.55 10.98
CA ALA A 37 9.33 7.85 10.40
C ALA A 37 8.21 8.36 9.46
N SER A 38 7.03 7.77 9.53
CA SER A 38 5.88 8.15 8.72
C SER A 38 5.47 9.59 9.05
N THR A 39 5.37 10.42 8.01
CA THR A 39 4.88 11.80 8.11
C THR A 39 3.72 11.96 7.14
N GLY A 40 2.59 12.50 7.62
CA GLY A 40 1.41 12.76 6.77
C GLY A 40 0.30 11.70 6.86
N ASN A 41 -0.56 11.69 5.83
CA ASN A 41 -1.74 10.84 5.74
C ASN A 41 -1.39 9.44 5.24
N TYR A 42 -2.21 8.47 5.59
CA TYR A 42 -2.01 7.05 5.33
C TYR A 42 -1.78 6.68 3.85
N ASP A 43 -2.47 7.37 2.93
CA ASP A 43 -2.32 7.18 1.48
C ASP A 43 -0.89 7.49 0.96
N GLN A 44 -0.05 8.13 1.78
CA GLN A 44 1.33 8.42 1.44
C GLN A 44 2.28 7.24 1.73
N GLY A 45 1.80 6.16 2.36
CA GLY A 45 2.58 4.98 2.74
C GLY A 45 3.26 5.11 4.11
N THR A 46 3.77 4.00 4.62
CA THR A 46 4.47 3.94 5.92
C THR A 46 5.98 4.08 5.70
N SER A 47 6.64 4.92 6.49
CA SER A 47 8.08 5.16 6.41
C SER A 47 8.77 4.73 7.68
N PHE A 48 9.95 4.13 7.54
CA PHE A 48 10.76 3.61 8.63
C PHE A 48 12.19 4.14 8.49
N LYS A 49 12.84 4.34 9.64
CA LYS A 49 14.25 4.72 9.72
C LYS A 49 15.01 3.73 10.59
N LEU A 50 16.24 3.45 10.18
CA LEU A 50 17.16 2.57 10.88
C LEU A 50 18.52 3.26 11.01
N ALA A 51 19.11 3.21 12.20
CA ALA A 51 20.48 3.68 12.40
C ALA A 51 21.47 2.76 11.68
N CYS A 52 22.16 3.27 10.65
CA CYS A 52 23.00 2.51 9.75
C CYS A 52 24.40 3.15 9.59
N GLY A 53 25.10 3.35 10.72
CA GLY A 53 26.36 4.10 10.76
C GLY A 53 26.11 5.59 10.98
N ALA A 54 26.84 6.45 10.28
CA ALA A 54 26.71 7.91 10.41
C ALA A 54 25.40 8.44 9.81
N GLU A 55 24.88 7.77 8.78
CA GLU A 55 23.65 8.14 8.09
C GLU A 55 22.61 7.02 8.27
N PRO A 56 21.33 7.36 8.50
CA PRO A 56 20.28 6.35 8.65
C PRO A 56 19.83 5.79 7.30
N LEU A 57 19.41 4.52 7.30
CA LEU A 57 18.67 3.91 6.21
C LEU A 57 17.18 4.26 6.36
N TYR A 58 16.60 4.83 5.31
CA TYR A 58 15.16 5.06 5.22
C TYR A 58 14.51 4.02 4.33
N VAL A 59 13.37 3.46 4.76
CA VAL A 59 12.55 2.57 3.95
C VAL A 59 11.12 3.07 3.96
N LYS A 60 10.58 3.36 2.78
CA LYS A 60 9.19 3.74 2.58
C LYS A 60 8.44 2.63 1.88
N VAL A 61 7.28 2.27 2.40
CA VAL A 61 6.42 1.20 1.89
C VAL A 61 5.08 1.80 1.51
N THR A 62 4.66 1.61 0.27
CA THR A 62 3.40 2.13 -0.27
C THR A 62 2.59 1.00 -0.90
N SER A 63 1.37 0.80 -0.39
CA SER A 63 0.34 -0.05 -1.01
C SER A 63 -0.51 0.77 -1.98
N ALA A 64 -0.98 0.16 -3.06
CA ALA A 64 -2.06 0.74 -3.85
C ALA A 64 -3.38 0.56 -3.09
N SER A 65 -4.15 1.65 -2.94
CA SER A 65 -5.47 1.60 -2.29
C SER A 65 -6.53 1.04 -3.25
N SER A 66 -7.26 0.01 -2.82
CA SER A 66 -8.43 -0.52 -3.53
C SER A 66 -9.68 0.33 -3.23
N HIS A 67 -10.42 0.71 -4.27
CA HIS A 67 -11.67 1.46 -4.16
C HIS A 67 -12.69 0.93 -5.17
N HIS A 68 -13.90 0.60 -4.71
CA HIS A 68 -15.01 0.20 -5.57
C HIS A 68 -16.22 1.09 -5.34
N LEU A 69 -16.93 1.45 -6.41
CA LEU A 69 -18.20 2.17 -6.34
C LEU A 69 -19.30 1.26 -6.91
N MET A 70 -20.25 0.87 -6.06
CA MET A 70 -21.45 0.14 -6.50
C MET A 70 -22.71 0.97 -6.30
N SER A 71 -23.70 0.73 -7.17
CA SER A 71 -25.06 1.21 -6.95
C SER A 71 -25.75 0.44 -5.81
N LEU A 72 -26.87 0.95 -5.32
CA LEU A 72 -27.81 0.30 -4.39
C LEU A 72 -28.19 -1.15 -4.78
N LEU A 73 -28.02 -1.52 -6.05
CA LEU A 73 -28.32 -2.85 -6.60
C LEU A 73 -27.11 -3.79 -6.71
N PHE A 74 -25.95 -3.45 -6.11
CA PHE A 74 -24.69 -4.20 -6.25
C PHE A 74 -24.23 -4.37 -7.71
N ILE A 75 -24.70 -3.50 -8.61
CA ILE A 75 -24.19 -3.41 -9.97
C ILE A 75 -22.95 -2.51 -9.94
N PRO A 76 -21.77 -2.99 -10.36
CA PRO A 76 -20.58 -2.15 -10.45
C PRO A 76 -20.84 -1.05 -11.48
N LEU A 77 -20.85 0.22 -11.04
CA LEU A 77 -21.15 1.36 -11.91
C LEU A 77 -19.93 1.81 -12.73
N VAL A 78 -18.74 1.43 -12.27
CA VAL A 78 -17.45 1.72 -12.91
C VAL A 78 -16.58 0.49 -12.67
N PRO A 79 -15.76 0.03 -13.64
CA PRO A 79 -14.67 -0.87 -13.34
C PRO A 79 -13.89 -0.27 -12.17
N ALA A 80 -13.51 -1.11 -11.21
CA ALA A 80 -12.53 -0.71 -10.20
C ALA A 80 -11.41 0.06 -10.91
N GLY A 81 -11.01 1.21 -10.35
CA GLY A 81 -9.76 1.82 -10.81
C GLY A 81 -8.72 0.70 -10.85
N THR A 82 -8.05 0.51 -11.98
CA THR A 82 -7.14 -0.60 -12.25
C THR A 82 -5.85 -0.52 -11.41
N GLY A 83 -5.95 -0.04 -10.16
CA GLY A 83 -4.94 -0.26 -9.14
C GLY A 83 -5.05 -1.72 -8.75
N ASP A 84 -4.21 -2.53 -9.37
CA ASP A 84 -4.03 -3.93 -9.01
C ASP A 84 -3.72 -4.00 -7.50
N ASP A 85 -4.63 -4.63 -6.73
CA ASP A 85 -4.73 -4.65 -5.27
C ASP A 85 -3.47 -5.21 -4.56
N ASN A 86 -2.48 -5.64 -5.32
CA ASN A 86 -1.38 -6.45 -4.84
C ASN A 86 -0.02 -5.86 -5.24
N HIS A 87 0.07 -4.57 -5.55
CA HIS A 87 1.38 -3.93 -5.72
C HIS A 87 1.85 -3.30 -4.43
N LEU A 88 2.98 -3.81 -3.93
CA LEU A 88 3.76 -3.19 -2.88
C LEU A 88 4.98 -2.51 -3.51
N ALA A 89 5.04 -1.19 -3.37
CA ALA A 89 6.22 -0.42 -3.73
C ALA A 89 7.05 -0.17 -2.47
N ILE A 90 8.33 -0.53 -2.52
CA ILE A 90 9.27 -0.32 -1.40
C ILE A 90 10.40 0.56 -1.93
N GLN A 91 10.63 1.69 -1.28
CA GLN A 91 11.75 2.57 -1.58
C GLN A 91 12.73 2.55 -0.40
N ALA A 92 13.96 2.10 -0.64
CA ALA A 92 15.07 2.26 0.29
C ALA A 92 15.91 3.48 -0.09
N SER A 93 16.41 4.23 0.90
CA SER A 93 17.27 5.39 0.67
C SER A 93 18.37 5.46 1.70
N HIS A 94 19.61 5.49 1.22
CA HIS A 94 20.82 5.63 2.03
C HIS A 94 21.96 6.13 1.11
N PRO A 95 22.82 7.07 1.54
CA PRO A 95 23.81 7.71 0.66
C PRO A 95 24.80 6.76 -0.02
N SER A 96 25.11 5.62 0.61
CA SER A 96 26.04 4.63 0.04
C SER A 96 25.42 3.71 -1.01
N LEU A 97 24.12 3.82 -1.28
CA LEU A 97 23.45 2.95 -2.26
C LEU A 97 23.81 3.38 -3.69
N ALA A 98 24.28 2.42 -4.47
CA ALA A 98 24.36 2.57 -5.92
C ALA A 98 22.95 2.60 -6.54
N THR A 99 22.86 2.98 -7.81
CA THR A 99 21.61 2.88 -8.57
C THR A 99 21.17 1.41 -8.64
N CYS A 100 20.01 1.10 -8.06
CA CYS A 100 19.46 -0.25 -8.06
C CYS A 100 18.80 -0.60 -9.39
N THR A 101 19.45 -1.47 -10.16
CA THR A 101 18.89 -2.03 -11.40
C THR A 101 18.78 -3.55 -11.36
N SER A 102 19.28 -4.19 -10.30
CA SER A 102 19.32 -5.65 -10.16
C SER A 102 19.29 -6.11 -8.70
N ALA A 103 19.04 -7.41 -8.49
CA ALA A 103 19.01 -8.03 -7.17
C ALA A 103 20.35 -7.97 -6.41
N ALA A 104 21.48 -7.97 -7.12
CA ALA A 104 22.80 -7.87 -6.50
C ALA A 104 23.04 -6.50 -5.82
N GLN A 105 22.27 -5.48 -6.20
CA GLN A 105 22.36 -4.12 -5.65
C GLN A 105 21.24 -3.82 -4.65
N ASN A 106 20.33 -4.77 -4.41
CA ASN A 106 19.19 -4.58 -3.53
C ASN A 106 19.66 -4.59 -2.05
N PRO A 107 19.51 -3.47 -1.32
CA PRO A 107 19.90 -3.41 0.09
C PRO A 107 18.90 -4.10 1.02
N LEU A 108 17.80 -4.62 0.51
CA LEU A 108 16.75 -5.27 1.28
C LEU A 108 16.56 -6.73 0.85
N LEU A 109 16.38 -7.62 1.82
CA LEU A 109 15.84 -8.96 1.62
C LEU A 109 14.37 -8.93 2.03
N ILE A 110 13.48 -9.23 1.09
CA ILE A 110 12.04 -9.21 1.33
C ILE A 110 11.54 -10.65 1.39
N LYS A 111 10.79 -10.97 2.45
CA LYS A 111 10.16 -12.28 2.62
C LYS A 111 8.66 -12.11 2.78
N LEU A 112 7.88 -12.95 2.13
CA LEU A 112 6.46 -13.13 2.40
C LEU A 112 6.28 -14.43 3.19
N ASP A 113 5.65 -14.37 4.36
CA ASP A 113 5.39 -15.53 5.22
C ASP A 113 6.65 -16.41 5.41
N ASN A 114 7.78 -15.78 5.71
CA ASN A 114 9.11 -16.36 5.87
C ASN A 114 9.77 -16.96 4.61
N ARG A 115 9.17 -16.80 3.42
CA ARG A 115 9.76 -17.18 2.13
C ARG A 115 10.32 -15.96 1.41
N VAL A 116 11.58 -16.03 0.98
CA VAL A 116 12.20 -14.95 0.17
C VAL A 116 11.46 -14.79 -1.15
N ILE A 117 11.08 -13.55 -1.47
CA ILE A 117 10.47 -13.21 -2.76
C ILE A 117 11.57 -13.13 -3.81
N GLY A 118 11.49 -13.99 -4.83
CA GLY A 118 12.47 -14.05 -5.91
C GLY A 118 12.21 -13.05 -7.04
N THR A 119 10.95 -12.70 -7.25
CA THR A 119 10.52 -11.83 -8.36
C THR A 119 10.36 -10.40 -7.87
N ILE A 120 11.44 -9.62 -7.94
CA ILE A 120 11.44 -8.19 -7.57
C ILE A 120 11.70 -7.36 -8.83
N GLY A 121 10.78 -6.45 -9.14
CA GLY A 121 10.97 -5.45 -10.17
C GLY A 121 11.75 -4.24 -9.64
N TYR A 122 12.60 -3.65 -10.47
CA TYR A 122 13.37 -2.45 -10.14
C TYR A 122 12.89 -1.29 -11.02
N ALA A 123 12.58 -0.14 -10.41
CA ALA A 123 12.13 1.01 -11.18
C ALA A 123 13.31 1.63 -11.96
N SER A 124 13.10 1.91 -13.25
CA SER A 124 14.10 2.55 -14.13
C SER A 124 14.46 3.98 -13.69
N SER A 125 13.62 4.63 -12.90
CA SER A 125 13.84 5.96 -12.33
C SER A 125 14.68 5.97 -11.05
N SER A 126 15.22 4.83 -10.62
CA SER A 126 16.12 4.76 -9.47
C SER A 126 17.37 5.64 -9.70
N LYS A 127 17.82 6.31 -8.65
CA LYS A 127 19.01 7.20 -8.67
C LYS A 127 19.99 6.74 -7.59
N ALA A 128 21.25 7.14 -7.70
CA ALA A 128 22.20 6.94 -6.61
C ALA A 128 21.62 7.46 -5.28
N GLY A 129 21.82 6.69 -4.22
CA GLY A 129 21.22 6.95 -2.91
C GLY A 129 19.79 6.44 -2.72
N SER A 130 19.13 5.89 -3.76
CA SER A 130 17.75 5.40 -3.69
C SER A 130 17.52 4.13 -4.51
N CYS A 131 16.80 3.19 -3.92
CA CYS A 131 16.47 1.90 -4.48
C CYS A 131 14.95 1.71 -4.48
N GLN A 132 14.30 1.67 -5.65
CA GLN A 132 12.85 1.46 -5.71
C GLN A 132 12.54 0.06 -6.22
N LEU A 133 11.91 -0.72 -5.35
CA LEU A 133 11.49 -2.10 -5.54
C LEU A 133 9.99 -2.12 -5.80
N ARG A 134 9.55 -2.98 -6.72
CA ARG A 134 8.15 -3.27 -7.01
C ARG A 134 7.92 -4.76 -6.90
N LEU A 135 6.98 -5.15 -6.06
CA LEU A 135 6.59 -6.55 -5.92
C LEU A 135 5.38 -6.82 -6.83
N ASP A 136 5.43 -7.95 -7.53
CA ASP A 136 4.33 -8.41 -8.38
C ASP A 136 3.15 -8.83 -7.51
N ALA A 137 1.95 -8.55 -8.01
CA ALA A 137 0.68 -8.94 -7.43
C ALA A 137 0.59 -10.42 -7.03
N ARG A 138 1.17 -11.29 -7.85
CA ARG A 138 1.15 -12.74 -7.67
C ARG A 138 1.99 -13.19 -6.48
N GLU A 139 3.02 -12.42 -6.13
CA GLU A 139 3.94 -12.71 -5.02
C GLU A 139 3.38 -12.24 -3.67
N LEU A 140 2.28 -11.47 -3.63
CA LEU A 140 1.68 -10.92 -2.40
C LEU A 140 0.46 -11.68 -1.88
N GLN A 141 0.31 -12.96 -2.22
CA GLN A 141 -0.80 -13.82 -1.74
C GLN A 141 -0.61 -14.31 -0.29
N GLY A 142 0.00 -13.52 0.58
CA GLY A 142 0.31 -13.86 1.97
C GLY A 142 -0.15 -12.81 2.96
N GLU A 143 0.19 -13.01 4.23
CA GLU A 143 -0.31 -12.20 5.35
C GLU A 143 0.77 -11.33 6.01
N ARG A 144 2.05 -11.72 5.88
CA ARG A 144 3.16 -11.03 6.56
C ARG A 144 4.32 -10.80 5.61
N VAL A 145 4.77 -9.55 5.52
CA VAL A 145 5.99 -9.16 4.79
C VAL A 145 7.09 -8.85 5.80
N SER A 146 8.20 -9.57 5.74
CA SER A 146 9.41 -9.26 6.50
C SER A 146 10.39 -8.51 5.61
N ILE A 147 10.94 -7.42 6.11
CA ILE A 147 11.97 -6.62 5.44
C ILE A 147 13.23 -6.66 6.30
N GLU A 148 14.29 -7.23 5.72
CA GLU A 148 15.61 -7.39 6.32
C GLU A 148 16.64 -6.57 5.55
N VAL A 149 17.70 -6.13 6.22
CA VAL A 149 18.82 -5.49 5.52
C VAL A 149 19.71 -6.57 4.90
N ASN A 150 20.00 -6.43 3.61
CA ASN A 150 21.01 -7.24 2.92
C ASN A 150 22.41 -6.74 3.29
N GLN A 151 23.03 -7.41 4.27
CA GLN A 151 24.35 -7.04 4.79
C GLN A 151 25.48 -7.09 3.74
N ALA A 152 25.29 -7.84 2.64
CA ALA A 152 26.25 -7.87 1.54
C ALA A 152 26.29 -6.55 0.74
N VAL A 153 25.20 -5.78 0.76
CA VAL A 153 25.07 -4.50 0.05
C VAL A 153 25.22 -3.32 1.01
N LEU A 154 24.62 -3.42 2.19
CA LEU A 154 24.67 -2.40 3.22
C LEU A 154 24.94 -3.06 4.58
N PRO A 155 26.14 -2.92 5.17
CA PRO A 155 26.55 -3.67 6.36
C PRO A 155 25.91 -3.11 7.64
N CYS A 156 24.60 -3.29 7.76
CA CYS A 156 23.81 -2.94 8.94
C CYS A 156 23.13 -4.19 9.49
N ALA A 157 23.41 -4.51 10.75
CA ALA A 157 22.82 -5.64 11.45
C ALA A 157 21.67 -5.15 12.33
N VAL A 158 20.45 -5.52 11.96
CA VAL A 158 19.24 -5.27 12.75
C VAL A 158 18.28 -6.45 12.56
N ALA A 159 17.37 -6.65 13.52
CA ALA A 159 16.30 -7.61 13.30
C ALA A 159 15.34 -7.13 12.20
N PRO A 160 14.69 -8.06 11.47
CA PRO A 160 13.68 -7.70 10.48
C PRO A 160 12.60 -6.80 11.07
N MET A 161 12.13 -5.85 10.26
CA MET A 161 10.78 -5.31 10.47
C MET A 161 9.77 -6.21 9.78
N THR A 162 8.64 -6.45 10.43
CA THR A 162 7.54 -7.22 9.85
C THR A 162 6.32 -6.34 9.69
N LEU A 163 5.76 -6.36 8.51
CA LEU A 163 4.46 -5.79 8.18
C LEU A 163 3.42 -6.89 8.16
N LYS A 164 2.22 -6.59 8.66
CA LYS A 164 1.07 -7.47 8.59
C LYS A 164 0.01 -6.83 7.69
N LYS A 165 -0.65 -7.68 6.92
CA LYS A 165 -1.83 -7.33 6.14
C LYS A 165 -2.96 -6.94 7.11
N ASP A 166 -3.43 -5.71 6.99
CA ASP A 166 -4.57 -5.19 7.75
C ASP A 166 -5.73 -4.95 6.80
N SER A 167 -6.68 -5.88 6.80
CA SER A 167 -7.89 -5.75 6.00
C SER A 167 -8.80 -4.66 6.56
N PHE A 168 -9.48 -3.95 5.67
CA PHE A 168 -10.48 -2.97 6.05
C PHE A 168 -11.72 -3.07 5.17
N PHE A 169 -12.84 -2.69 5.76
CA PHE A 169 -14.12 -2.57 5.12
C PHE A 169 -14.82 -1.33 5.65
N CYS A 170 -15.25 -0.46 4.75
CA CYS A 170 -16.01 0.75 5.04
C CYS A 170 -17.23 0.75 4.13
N LEU A 171 -18.40 1.07 4.68
CA LEU A 171 -19.64 1.22 3.95
C LEU A 171 -20.25 2.57 4.33
N ARG A 172 -20.65 3.33 3.32
CA ARG A 172 -21.15 4.69 3.44
C ARG A 172 -22.43 4.85 2.62
N ALA A 173 -23.53 5.17 3.30
CA ALA A 173 -24.70 5.73 2.64
C ALA A 173 -24.39 7.17 2.22
N THR A 174 -24.33 7.45 0.91
CA THR A 174 -24.14 8.83 0.44
C THR A 174 -25.37 9.67 0.77
N LYS A 175 -25.16 10.79 1.44
CA LYS A 175 -26.18 11.83 1.62
C LYS A 175 -26.13 12.81 0.45
N PHE A 176 -27.27 13.41 0.12
CA PHE A 176 -27.34 14.52 -0.84
C PHE A 176 -26.43 15.67 -0.35
N GLY A 177 -25.53 16.15 -1.21
CA GLY A 177 -24.48 17.11 -0.86
C GLY A 177 -23.08 16.51 -0.69
N GLY A 178 -22.93 15.20 -0.88
CA GLY A 178 -21.67 14.51 -0.70
C GLY A 178 -21.45 14.14 0.76
N SER A 179 -20.68 13.08 0.98
CA SER A 179 -20.29 12.65 2.32
C SER A 179 -18.76 12.62 2.34
N THR A 180 -18.13 12.66 3.51
CA THR A 180 -16.70 12.38 3.60
C THR A 180 -16.45 11.01 2.96
N PRO A 181 -15.53 10.87 2.00
CA PRO A 181 -15.16 9.56 1.44
C PRO A 181 -14.81 8.58 2.57
N CYS A 182 -14.89 7.28 2.29
CA CYS A 182 -14.28 6.29 3.18
C CYS A 182 -12.79 6.63 3.34
N GLY A 183 -12.46 7.33 4.42
CA GLY A 183 -11.12 7.68 4.81
C GLY A 183 -10.53 6.60 5.72
N ARG A 184 -9.27 6.30 5.49
CA ARG A 184 -8.31 5.94 6.54
C ARG A 184 -7.13 6.88 6.41
#